data_AF-A0A800UET1-F1
#
_entry.id   AF-A0A800UET1-F1
#
_cell.length_a   1.000
_cell.length_b   1.000
_cell.length_c   1.000
_cell.angle_alpha   90.00
_cell.angle_beta   90.00
_cell.angle_gamma   90.00
#
_symmetry.space_group_name_H-M   'P 1'
#
loop_
_entity.id
_entity.type
_entity.pdbx_description
1 polymer ?
#
loop_
_entity_poly.entity_id
_entity_poly.type
_entity_poly.pdbx_seq_one_letter_code
_entity_poly.pdbx_strand_id
1 'polypeptide(L)'
;MKGPKKLFLQEKPASILQAVAAHEMPYISLIAKEVDSTYAHTTNTLSTMERYGLLTFSRDGRTKYIELTSAGWTIVRALEGLISAFDGTKPALQTKDMTELSGKIKSIYSKIDAIYEEEFADKRSLSMGEATRISRRLGPYCREISKIENLVANAPSLQKDFENIKKRMDELMELRKSLTNL
;
A
#
# COMPACT_ATOMS: atom_id res chain seq x y z
N MET A 1 -8.47 26.28 -18.85
CA MET A 1 -9.03 25.09 -19.53
C MET A 1 -9.43 24.06 -18.48
N LYS A 2 -10.55 23.36 -18.66
CA LYS A 2 -10.91 22.20 -17.83
C LYS A 2 -9.87 21.09 -18.11
N GLY A 3 -9.19 20.57 -17.08
CA GLY A 3 -8.13 19.55 -17.23
C GLY A 3 -8.66 18.20 -17.77
N PRO A 4 -7.77 17.27 -18.17
CA PRO A 4 -8.13 16.00 -18.83
C PRO A 4 -9.13 15.16 -18.02
N LYS A 5 -9.09 15.25 -16.68
CA LYS A 5 -10.07 14.62 -15.78
C LYS A 5 -11.53 14.91 -16.15
N LYS A 6 -11.86 16.17 -16.48
CA LYS A 6 -13.24 16.58 -16.83
C LYS A 6 -13.69 16.11 -18.21
N LEU A 7 -12.76 15.67 -19.08
CA LEU A 7 -13.08 15.12 -20.40
C LEU A 7 -13.52 13.65 -20.29
N PHE A 8 -12.85 12.87 -19.43
CA PHE A 8 -13.07 11.43 -19.33
C PHE A 8 -14.04 11.01 -18.22
N LEU A 9 -14.20 11.83 -17.17
CA LEU A 9 -15.01 11.49 -16.00
C LEU A 9 -16.16 12.47 -15.80
N GLN A 10 -17.32 11.91 -15.44
CA GLN A 10 -18.40 12.71 -14.86
C GLN A 10 -18.06 13.04 -13.41
N GLU A 11 -17.95 14.34 -13.10
CA GLU A 11 -17.46 14.80 -11.79
C GLU A 11 -18.29 14.26 -10.62
N LYS A 12 -19.63 14.42 -10.65
CA LYS A 12 -20.46 14.06 -9.49
C LYS A 12 -20.45 12.57 -9.15
N PRO A 13 -20.68 11.63 -10.09
CA PRO A 13 -20.62 10.20 -9.78
C PRO A 13 -19.25 9.75 -9.28
N ALA A 14 -18.16 10.23 -9.89
CA ALA A 14 -16.80 9.91 -9.46
C ALA A 14 -16.54 10.41 -8.03
N SER A 15 -16.87 11.67 -7.74
CA SER A 15 -16.71 12.25 -6.41
C SER A 15 -17.58 11.59 -5.35
N ILE A 16 -18.82 11.22 -5.68
CA ILE A 16 -19.71 10.48 -4.75
C ILE A 16 -19.09 9.15 -4.36
N LEU A 17 -18.56 8.38 -5.32
CA LEU A 17 -17.99 7.07 -5.05
C LEU A 17 -16.70 7.17 -4.19
N GLN A 18 -15.85 8.16 -4.47
CA GLN A 18 -14.66 8.44 -3.64
C GLN A 18 -15.03 8.88 -2.23
N ALA A 19 -16.03 9.74 -2.06
CA ALA A 19 -16.50 10.17 -0.75
C ALA A 19 -17.02 8.99 0.06
N VAL A 20 -17.80 8.08 -0.54
CA VAL A 20 -18.25 6.85 0.16
C VAL A 20 -17.06 6.02 0.63
N ALA A 21 -16.01 5.86 -0.19
CA ALA A 21 -14.83 5.08 0.18
C ALA A 21 -14.00 5.72 1.32
N ALA A 22 -14.08 7.04 1.48
CA ALA A 22 -13.27 7.78 2.46
C ALA A 22 -13.82 7.74 3.89
N HIS A 23 -15.07 7.31 4.10
CA HIS A 23 -15.73 7.29 5.40
C HIS A 23 -16.02 5.86 5.88
N GLU A 24 -15.92 5.65 7.19
CA GLU A 24 -16.21 4.36 7.83
C GLU A 24 -17.71 4.03 7.88
N MET A 25 -18.55 5.04 8.19
CA MET A 25 -20.01 4.89 8.23
C MET A 25 -20.71 5.98 7.39
N PRO A 26 -20.56 5.96 6.06
CA PRO A 26 -21.13 6.99 5.21
C PRO A 26 -22.65 6.89 5.17
N TYR A 27 -23.31 8.05 5.24
CA TYR A 27 -24.76 8.19 5.04
C TYR A 27 -25.05 9.30 4.03
N ILE A 28 -26.21 9.26 3.38
CA ILE A 28 -26.50 10.09 2.21
C ILE A 28 -26.28 11.58 2.46
N SER A 29 -26.73 12.12 3.59
CA SER A 29 -26.59 13.54 3.90
C SER A 29 -25.14 13.96 4.12
N LEU A 30 -24.29 13.08 4.68
CA LEU A 30 -22.84 13.30 4.79
C LEU A 30 -22.22 13.43 3.40
N ILE A 31 -22.47 12.43 2.55
CA ILE A 31 -21.92 12.38 1.18
C ILE A 31 -22.40 13.56 0.34
N ALA A 32 -23.68 13.90 0.41
CA ALA A 32 -24.25 15.02 -0.34
C ALA A 32 -23.60 16.35 0.04
N LYS A 33 -23.34 16.57 1.34
CA LYS A 33 -22.65 17.75 1.85
C LYS A 33 -21.20 17.82 1.36
N GLU A 34 -20.49 16.70 1.39
CA GLU A 34 -19.07 16.65 1.01
C GLU A 34 -18.83 16.90 -0.47
N VAL A 35 -19.69 16.37 -1.35
CA VAL A 35 -19.54 16.49 -2.80
C VAL A 35 -20.28 17.69 -3.40
N ASP A 36 -20.74 18.61 -2.56
CA ASP A 36 -21.53 19.79 -2.94
C ASP A 36 -22.69 19.43 -3.91
N SER A 37 -23.57 18.55 -3.43
CA SER A 37 -24.70 18.02 -4.21
C SER A 37 -25.98 18.02 -3.41
N THR A 38 -27.11 18.15 -4.11
CA THR A 38 -28.43 18.04 -3.47
C THR A 38 -28.67 16.61 -3.00
N TYR A 39 -29.41 16.46 -1.91
CA TYR A 39 -29.78 15.15 -1.37
C TYR A 39 -30.44 14.26 -2.44
N ALA A 40 -31.37 14.83 -3.23
CA ALA A 40 -32.06 14.10 -4.29
C ALA A 40 -31.10 13.61 -5.38
N HIS A 41 -30.17 14.46 -5.83
CA HIS A 41 -29.20 14.07 -6.85
C HIS A 41 -28.24 12.97 -6.34
N THR A 42 -27.73 13.13 -5.12
CA THR A 42 -26.85 12.14 -4.48
C THR A 42 -27.58 10.80 -4.29
N THR A 43 -28.82 10.83 -3.81
CA THR A 43 -29.65 9.63 -3.62
C THR A 43 -29.89 8.89 -4.95
N ASN A 44 -30.18 9.61 -6.03
CA ASN A 44 -30.41 9.01 -7.35
C ASN A 44 -29.15 8.32 -7.89
N THR A 45 -27.99 8.96 -7.73
CA THR A 45 -26.69 8.41 -8.14
C THR A 45 -26.34 7.17 -7.32
N LEU A 46 -26.44 7.23 -6.00
CA LEU A 46 -26.17 6.09 -5.12
C LEU A 46 -27.13 4.91 -5.37
N SER A 47 -28.42 5.19 -5.61
CA SER A 47 -29.39 4.15 -5.98
C SER A 47 -29.06 3.51 -7.32
N THR A 48 -28.45 4.27 -8.25
CA THR A 48 -27.96 3.72 -9.51
C THR A 48 -26.72 2.86 -9.30
N MET A 49 -25.80 3.26 -8.43
CA MET A 49 -24.64 2.44 -8.04
C MET A 49 -25.05 1.14 -7.34
N GLU A 50 -26.08 1.17 -6.49
CA GLU A 50 -26.67 -0.03 -5.87
C GLU A 50 -27.23 -0.99 -6.93
N ARG A 51 -27.98 -0.47 -7.91
CA ARG A 51 -28.50 -1.29 -9.02
C ARG A 51 -27.40 -1.96 -9.85
N TYR A 52 -26.22 -1.33 -9.94
CA TYR A 52 -25.04 -1.92 -10.58
C TYR A 52 -24.20 -2.81 -9.64
N GLY A 53 -24.65 -3.03 -8.39
CA GLY A 53 -23.97 -3.88 -7.43
C GLY A 53 -22.66 -3.30 -6.89
N LEU A 54 -22.44 -2.00 -6.99
CA LEU A 54 -21.23 -1.33 -6.51
C LEU A 54 -21.28 -1.02 -5.01
N LEU A 55 -22.48 -0.87 -4.47
CA LEU A 55 -22.71 -0.60 -3.05
C LEU A 55 -24.01 -1.25 -2.60
N THR A 56 -24.19 -1.31 -1.29
CA THR A 56 -25.43 -1.71 -0.63
C THR A 56 -25.81 -0.66 0.40
N PHE A 57 -27.10 -0.57 0.73
CA PHE A 57 -27.53 0.22 1.86
C PHE A 57 -27.93 -0.65 3.06
N SER A 58 -27.52 -0.22 4.25
CA SER A 58 -28.02 -0.71 5.52
C SER A 58 -28.85 0.38 6.21
N ARG A 59 -29.74 -0.01 7.13
CA ARG A 59 -30.58 0.91 7.89
C ARG A 59 -30.37 0.70 9.37
N ASP A 60 -30.14 1.80 10.08
CA ASP A 60 -30.22 1.86 11.53
C ASP A 60 -31.09 3.06 11.92
N GLY A 61 -32.25 2.76 12.50
CA GLY A 61 -33.33 3.73 12.74
C GLY A 61 -33.78 4.45 11.46
N ARG A 62 -33.61 5.79 11.44
CA ARG A 62 -33.95 6.65 10.30
C ARG A 62 -32.77 6.88 9.35
N THR A 63 -31.57 6.41 9.71
CA THR A 63 -30.35 6.64 8.95
C THR A 63 -30.12 5.51 7.96
N LYS A 64 -29.86 5.87 6.70
CA LYS A 64 -29.50 4.94 5.63
C LYS A 64 -27.98 5.02 5.43
N TYR A 65 -27.28 3.99 5.87
CA TYR A 65 -25.84 3.85 5.73
C TYR A 65 -25.50 3.20 4.40
N ILE A 66 -24.28 3.42 3.93
CA ILE A 66 -23.79 3.02 2.62
C ILE A 66 -22.55 2.16 2.84
N GLU A 67 -22.48 1.02 2.17
CA GLU A 67 -21.31 0.14 2.21
C GLU A 67 -20.93 -0.25 0.78
N LEU A 68 -19.63 -0.15 0.45
CA LEU A 68 -19.14 -0.59 -0.84
C LEU A 68 -19.06 -2.12 -0.91
N THR A 69 -19.48 -2.68 -2.03
CA THR A 69 -19.24 -4.11 -2.31
C THR A 69 -17.78 -4.32 -2.71
N SER A 70 -17.36 -5.58 -2.84
CA SER A 70 -16.05 -5.93 -3.41
C SER A 70 -15.86 -5.38 -4.83
N ALA A 71 -16.93 -5.34 -5.63
CA ALA A 71 -16.94 -4.72 -6.96
C ALA A 71 -16.79 -3.19 -6.85
N GLY A 72 -17.53 -2.55 -5.93
CA GLY A 72 -17.41 -1.11 -5.68
C GLY A 72 -16.01 -0.67 -5.31
N TRP A 73 -15.37 -1.38 -4.37
CA TRP A 73 -13.97 -1.13 -4.01
C TRP A 73 -13.02 -1.29 -5.21
N THR A 74 -13.28 -2.25 -6.10
CA THR A 74 -12.47 -2.43 -7.31
C THR A 74 -12.57 -1.22 -8.25
N ILE A 75 -13.77 -0.67 -8.42
CA ILE A 75 -13.98 0.54 -9.23
C ILE A 75 -13.34 1.77 -8.59
N VAL A 76 -13.47 1.95 -7.26
CA VAL A 76 -12.80 3.04 -6.53
C VAL A 76 -11.30 3.03 -6.79
N ARG A 77 -10.65 1.87 -6.68
CA ARG A 77 -9.21 1.74 -6.91
C ARG A 77 -8.81 2.11 -8.33
N ALA A 78 -9.56 1.65 -9.33
CA ALA A 78 -9.29 1.99 -10.73
C ALA A 78 -9.48 3.50 -10.97
N LEU A 79 -10.49 4.09 -10.34
CA LEU A 79 -10.79 5.52 -10.42
C LEU A 79 -9.68 6.36 -9.79
N GLU A 80 -9.18 5.99 -8.61
CA GLU A 80 -8.06 6.66 -7.94
C GLU A 80 -6.80 6.62 -8.79
N GLY A 81 -6.45 5.44 -9.33
CA GLY A 81 -5.29 5.30 -10.23
C GLY A 81 -5.41 6.19 -11.48
N LEU A 82 -6.61 6.26 -12.07
CA LEU A 82 -6.87 7.11 -13.22
C LEU A 82 -6.77 8.61 -12.88
N ILE A 83 -7.31 9.03 -11.74
CA ILE A 83 -7.22 10.43 -11.26
C ILE A 83 -5.76 10.79 -10.98
N SER A 84 -5.01 9.94 -10.28
CA SER A 84 -3.58 10.15 -10.04
C SER A 84 -2.79 10.31 -11.34
N ALA A 85 -3.10 9.48 -12.35
CA ALA A 85 -2.48 9.59 -13.67
C ALA A 85 -2.78 10.92 -14.36
N PHE A 86 -4.01 11.45 -14.25
CA PHE A 86 -4.35 12.78 -14.78
C PHE A 86 -3.65 13.91 -14.04
N ASP A 87 -3.47 13.77 -12.73
CA ASP A 87 -2.84 14.79 -11.88
C ASP A 87 -1.30 14.69 -11.88
N GLY A 88 -0.72 13.72 -12.61
CA GLY A 88 0.73 13.49 -12.67
C GLY A 88 1.32 12.99 -11.35
N THR A 89 0.47 12.46 -10.46
CA THR A 89 0.88 11.90 -9.16
C THR A 89 0.97 10.39 -9.25
N LYS A 90 1.87 9.79 -8.46
CA LYS A 90 1.88 8.34 -8.30
C LYS A 90 0.76 7.95 -7.33
N PRO A 91 -0.04 6.92 -7.63
CA PRO A 91 -1.10 6.48 -6.71
C PRO A 91 -0.50 6.05 -5.37
N ALA A 92 -1.16 6.41 -4.27
CA ALA A 92 -0.80 5.92 -2.94
C ALA A 92 -0.93 4.39 -2.89
N LEU A 93 0.01 3.69 -2.23
CA LEU A 93 -0.14 2.26 -2.00
C LEU A 93 -1.41 2.00 -1.18
N GLN A 94 -2.24 1.04 -1.61
CA GLN A 94 -3.46 0.67 -0.90
C GLN A 94 -3.15 -0.04 0.42
N THR A 95 -4.10 -0.01 1.36
CA THR A 95 -3.97 -0.64 2.69
C THR A 95 -3.66 -2.14 2.62
N LYS A 96 -4.30 -2.90 1.72
CA LYS A 96 -4.01 -4.33 1.54
C LYS A 96 -2.60 -4.58 1.02
N ASP A 97 -2.17 -3.81 0.02
CA ASP A 97 -0.81 -3.90 -0.53
C ASP A 97 0.22 -3.47 0.50
N MET A 98 -0.10 -2.48 1.34
CA MET A 98 0.72 -2.00 2.44
C MET A 98 0.86 -3.03 3.56
N THR A 99 -0.21 -3.77 3.92
CA THR A 99 -0.13 -4.87 4.88
C THR A 99 0.73 -6.01 4.35
N GLU A 100 0.57 -6.40 3.08
CA GLU A 100 1.40 -7.43 2.46
C GLU A 100 2.87 -7.00 2.37
N LEU A 101 3.12 -5.75 1.99
CA LEU A 101 4.47 -5.18 1.92
C LEU A 101 5.12 -5.11 3.30
N SER A 102 4.39 -4.67 4.32
CA SER A 102 4.83 -4.69 5.72
C SER A 102 5.17 -6.12 6.18
N GLY A 103 4.34 -7.10 5.81
CA GLY A 103 4.60 -8.52 6.08
C GLY A 103 5.88 -9.02 5.42
N LYS A 104 6.13 -8.64 4.16
CA LYS A 104 7.37 -8.98 3.43
C LYS A 104 8.59 -8.35 4.09
N ILE A 105 8.52 -7.07 4.44
CA ILE A 105 9.57 -6.34 5.18
C ILE A 105 9.93 -7.09 6.47
N LYS A 106 8.94 -7.41 7.31
CA LYS A 106 9.17 -8.16 8.56
C LYS A 106 9.78 -9.54 8.31
N SER A 107 9.28 -10.27 7.31
CA SER A 107 9.81 -11.60 6.96
C SER A 107 11.27 -11.55 6.53
N ILE A 108 11.63 -10.56 5.71
CA ILE A 108 13.02 -10.35 5.27
C ILE A 108 13.91 -10.05 6.46
N TYR A 109 13.49 -9.15 7.36
CA TYR A 109 14.25 -8.83 8.58
C TYR A 109 14.55 -10.10 9.38
N SER A 110 13.53 -10.89 9.73
CA SER A 110 13.70 -12.11 10.53
C SER A 110 14.61 -13.13 9.86
N LYS A 111 14.57 -13.27 8.53
CA LYS A 111 15.41 -14.21 7.79
C LYS A 111 16.88 -13.78 7.74
N ILE A 112 17.12 -12.47 7.59
CA ILE A 112 18.48 -11.91 7.63
C ILE A 112 19.06 -12.05 9.03
N ASP A 113 18.25 -11.80 10.06
CA ASP A 113 18.67 -11.92 11.45
C ASP A 113 18.97 -13.37 11.84
N ALA A 114 18.20 -14.33 11.35
CA ALA A 114 18.54 -15.76 11.51
C ALA A 114 19.88 -16.13 10.85
N ILE A 115 20.21 -15.53 9.69
CA ILE A 115 21.53 -15.73 9.06
C ILE A 115 22.64 -15.16 9.95
N TYR A 116 22.40 -14.02 10.61
CA TYR A 116 23.34 -13.47 11.59
C TYR A 116 23.62 -14.47 12.72
N GLU A 117 22.56 -14.96 13.38
CA GLU A 117 22.69 -15.90 14.50
C GLU A 117 23.43 -17.18 14.10
N GLU A 118 23.11 -17.74 12.93
CA GLU A 118 23.70 -19.01 12.48
C GLU A 118 25.15 -18.88 11.98
N GLU A 119 25.51 -17.74 11.38
CA GLU A 119 26.78 -17.61 10.64
C GLU A 119 27.80 -16.68 11.32
N PHE A 120 27.36 -15.81 12.23
CA PHE A 120 28.19 -14.72 12.77
C PHE A 120 28.28 -14.63 14.30
N ALA A 121 27.24 -15.02 15.05
CA ALA A 121 27.11 -14.73 16.49
C ALA A 121 28.38 -15.03 17.32
N ASP A 122 29.06 -16.13 17.03
CA ASP A 122 30.26 -16.57 17.78
C ASP A 122 31.56 -16.56 16.95
N LYS A 123 31.55 -15.98 15.74
CA LYS A 123 32.69 -16.09 14.81
C LYS A 123 33.67 -14.94 14.92
N ARG A 124 34.96 -15.29 15.05
CA ARG A 124 36.10 -14.36 15.07
C ARG A 124 36.82 -14.21 13.73
N SER A 125 36.67 -15.19 12.84
CA SER A 125 37.16 -15.14 11.46
C SER A 125 36.31 -16.05 10.56
N LEU A 126 36.37 -15.82 9.25
CA LEU A 126 35.67 -16.58 8.22
C LEU A 126 36.65 -17.08 7.16
N SER A 127 36.57 -18.36 6.84
CA SER A 127 37.24 -18.86 5.64
C SER A 127 36.58 -18.33 4.36
N MET A 128 37.33 -18.31 3.26
CA MET A 128 36.79 -17.91 1.95
C MET A 128 35.57 -18.73 1.52
N GLY A 129 35.52 -20.02 1.90
CA GLY A 129 34.37 -20.89 1.64
C GLY A 129 33.13 -20.47 2.43
N GLU A 130 33.28 -20.10 3.70
CA GLU A 130 32.19 -19.62 4.54
C GLU A 130 31.70 -18.24 4.09
N ALA A 131 32.60 -17.32 3.78
CA ALA A 131 32.26 -16.02 3.21
C ALA A 131 31.45 -16.19 1.91
N THR A 132 31.84 -17.14 1.06
CA THR A 132 31.11 -17.46 -0.17
C THR A 132 29.73 -18.05 0.12
N ARG A 133 29.60 -18.96 1.09
CA ARG A 133 28.29 -19.52 1.52
C ARG A 133 27.36 -18.42 2.03
N ILE A 134 27.84 -17.58 2.93
CA ILE A 134 27.09 -16.45 3.50
C ILE A 134 26.62 -15.50 2.40
N SER A 135 27.48 -15.19 1.42
CA SER A 135 27.13 -14.35 0.27
C SER A 135 25.98 -14.93 -0.55
N ARG A 136 25.96 -16.25 -0.75
CA ARG A 136 24.85 -16.94 -1.43
C ARG A 136 23.56 -16.89 -0.62
N ARG A 137 23.64 -16.94 0.71
CA ARG A 137 22.48 -16.86 1.61
C ARG A 137 21.88 -15.45 1.68
N LEU A 138 22.71 -14.41 1.69
CA LEU A 138 22.26 -13.01 1.76
C LEU A 138 21.79 -12.46 0.40
N GLY A 139 22.37 -12.94 -0.70
CA GLY A 139 22.11 -12.43 -2.05
C GLY A 139 20.63 -12.33 -2.47
N PRO A 140 19.77 -13.33 -2.21
CA PRO A 140 18.33 -13.23 -2.48
C PRO A 140 17.68 -12.04 -1.77
N TYR A 141 18.02 -11.80 -0.51
CA TYR A 141 17.45 -10.71 0.29
C TYR A 141 17.96 -9.34 -0.14
N CYS A 142 19.24 -9.21 -0.56
CA CYS A 142 19.72 -7.96 -1.17
C CYS A 142 18.85 -7.57 -2.38
N ARG A 143 18.53 -8.54 -3.26
CA ARG A 143 17.71 -8.29 -4.45
C ARG A 143 16.27 -7.95 -4.08
N GLU A 144 15.70 -8.61 -3.07
CA GLU A 144 14.36 -8.30 -2.58
C GLU A 144 14.29 -6.90 -1.96
N ILE A 145 15.27 -6.50 -1.15
CA ILE A 145 15.37 -5.16 -0.57
C ILE A 145 15.39 -4.10 -1.68
N SER A 146 16.20 -4.27 -2.73
CA SER A 146 16.23 -3.32 -3.86
C SER A 146 14.89 -3.22 -4.62
N LYS A 147 14.13 -4.33 -4.72
CA LYS A 147 12.79 -4.30 -5.32
C LYS A 147 11.81 -3.54 -4.43
N ILE A 148 11.90 -3.75 -3.12
CA ILE A 148 11.02 -3.13 -2.12
C ILE A 148 11.28 -1.63 -2.00
N GLU A 149 12.54 -1.17 -2.13
CA GLU A 149 12.92 0.25 -2.06
C GLU A 149 12.04 1.15 -2.93
N ASN A 150 11.80 0.72 -4.18
CA ASN A 150 10.97 1.45 -5.14
C ASN A 150 9.48 1.49 -4.75
N LEU A 151 9.01 0.49 -4.00
CA LEU A 151 7.62 0.41 -3.54
C LEU A 151 7.42 1.24 -2.26
N VAL A 152 8.38 1.20 -1.35
CA VAL A 152 8.35 1.93 -0.06
C VAL A 152 8.42 3.44 -0.25
N ALA A 153 9.00 3.93 -1.35
CA ALA A 153 9.01 5.36 -1.69
C ALA A 153 7.60 6.00 -1.72
N ASN A 154 6.54 5.20 -1.88
CA ASN A 154 5.14 5.68 -1.86
C ASN A 154 4.37 5.22 -0.60
N ALA A 155 5.08 4.74 0.44
CA ALA A 155 4.52 4.30 1.72
C ALA A 155 5.35 4.83 2.90
N PRO A 156 5.23 6.13 3.26
CA PRO A 156 6.07 6.76 4.30
C PRO A 156 6.01 6.08 5.66
N SER A 157 4.88 5.45 6.00
CA SER A 157 4.70 4.66 7.22
C SER A 157 5.63 3.44 7.30
N LEU A 158 6.07 2.91 6.17
CA LEU A 158 6.98 1.75 6.08
C LEU A 158 8.44 2.16 5.91
N GLN A 159 8.73 3.44 5.70
CA GLN A 159 10.09 3.93 5.42
C GLN A 159 11.05 3.55 6.56
N LYS A 160 10.62 3.72 7.81
CA LYS A 160 11.44 3.40 9.00
C LYS A 160 11.79 1.91 9.06
N ASP A 161 10.81 1.04 8.84
CA ASP A 161 11.02 -0.41 8.89
C ASP A 161 11.92 -0.89 7.75
N PHE A 162 11.77 -0.30 6.57
CA PHE A 162 12.63 -0.56 5.42
C PHE A 162 14.09 -0.13 5.68
N GLU A 163 14.31 1.07 6.21
CA GLU A 163 15.65 1.56 6.57
C GLU A 163 16.33 0.65 7.60
N ASN A 164 15.57 0.12 8.58
CA ASN A 164 16.12 -0.82 9.55
C ASN A 164 16.66 -2.10 8.88
N ILE A 165 15.94 -2.65 7.89
CA ILE A 165 16.40 -3.83 7.14
C ILE A 165 17.64 -3.51 6.32
N LYS A 166 17.63 -2.36 5.62
CA LYS A 166 18.76 -1.93 4.79
C LYS A 166 20.02 -1.80 5.63
N LYS A 167 19.93 -1.09 6.76
CA LYS A 167 21.01 -0.96 7.73
C LYS A 167 21.50 -2.32 8.22
N ARG A 168 20.60 -3.22 8.60
CA ARG A 168 20.97 -4.57 9.08
C ARG A 168 21.69 -5.38 8.01
N MET A 169 21.24 -5.33 6.76
CA MET A 169 21.90 -6.00 5.64
C MET A 169 23.32 -5.45 5.41
N ASP A 170 23.48 -4.13 5.45
CA ASP A 170 24.78 -3.48 5.28
C ASP A 170 25.74 -3.88 6.42
N GLU A 171 25.27 -3.90 7.67
CA GLU A 171 26.04 -4.39 8.82
C GLU A 171 26.57 -5.83 8.60
N LEU A 172 25.74 -6.75 8.11
CA LEU A 172 26.18 -8.13 7.85
C LEU A 172 27.17 -8.23 6.69
N MET A 173 26.99 -7.42 5.66
CA MET A 173 27.90 -7.40 4.51
C MET A 173 29.27 -6.86 4.90
N GLU A 174 29.32 -5.85 5.76
CA GLU A 174 30.57 -5.30 6.32
C GLU A 174 31.21 -6.27 7.32
N LEU A 175 30.43 -6.87 8.22
CA LEU A 175 30.92 -7.87 9.17
C LEU A 175 31.55 -9.07 8.45
N ARG A 176 30.93 -9.54 7.36
CA ARG A 176 31.51 -10.61 6.53
C ARG A 176 32.87 -10.19 5.97
N LYS A 177 32.97 -8.98 5.41
CA LYS A 177 34.23 -8.47 4.84
C LYS A 177 35.32 -8.39 5.91
N SER A 178 35.01 -7.86 7.10
CA SER A 178 35.99 -7.71 8.17
C SER A 178 36.49 -9.06 8.69
N LEU A 179 35.61 -10.05 8.86
CA LEU A 179 35.96 -11.39 9.33
C LEU A 179 36.71 -12.24 8.29
N THR A 180 36.64 -11.89 6.99
CA THR A 180 37.37 -12.59 5.92
C THR A 180 38.76 -11.99 5.67
N ASN A 181 38.98 -10.73 6.08
CA ASN A 181 40.25 -10.01 5.93
C ASN A 181 41.18 -10.14 7.17
N LEU A 182 40.78 -10.95 8.15
CA LEU A 182 41.55 -11.36 9.34
C LEU A 182 42.20 -12.73 9.10
#